data_AF-A0A919ZLV9-F1
#
_entry.id   AF-A0A919ZLV9-F1
#
_cell.length_a   1.000
_cell.length_b   1.000
_cell.length_c   1.000
_cell.angle_alpha   90.00
_cell.angle_beta   90.00
_cell.angle_gamma   90.00
#
_symmetry.space_group_name_H-M   'P 1'
#
loop_
_entity.id
_entity.type
_entity.pdbx_description
1 polymer ?
#
loop_
_entity_poly.entity_id
_entity_poly.type
_entity_poly.pdbx_seq_one_letter_code
_entity_poly.pdbx_strand_id
1 'polypeptide(L)' 'MNFSLKAPDGTVIESYHKDHREYIRIAGLEYEIYNPVEALDADPEIKEMIEASEQDIQQGKVYSTDDLVEAIKRGDW' A
#
# COMPACT_ATOMS: atom_id res chain seq x y z
N MET A 1 -0.11 -1.04 -9.20
CA MET A 1 -0.66 0.25 -8.73
C MET A 1 0.51 1.20 -8.60
N ASN A 2 0.40 2.41 -9.13
CA ASN A 2 1.46 3.42 -9.07
C ASN A 2 0.85 4.66 -8.44
N PHE A 3 1.42 5.15 -7.34
CA PHE A 3 0.99 6.39 -6.72
C PHE A 3 2.19 7.31 -6.50
N SER A 4 1.93 8.61 -6.51
CA SER A 4 2.98 9.60 -6.32
C SER A 4 2.50 10.62 -5.31
N LEU A 5 3.30 10.85 -4.28
CA LEU A 5 3.07 11.91 -3.32
C LEU A 5 3.46 13.24 -3.97
N LYS A 6 2.50 14.17 -4.03
CA LYS A 6 2.72 15.50 -4.60
C LYS A 6 2.55 16.56 -3.53
N ALA A 7 3.46 17.53 -3.53
CA ALA A 7 3.29 18.77 -2.81
C ALA A 7 2.13 19.60 -3.42
N PRO A 8 1.52 20.53 -2.66
CA PRO A 8 0.43 21.37 -3.16
C PRO A 8 0.78 22.22 -4.39
N ASP A 9 2.07 22.50 -4.60
CA ASP A 9 2.60 23.22 -5.77
C ASP A 9 2.77 22.31 -7.02
N GLY A 10 2.43 21.03 -6.90
CA GLY A 10 2.51 20.03 -7.96
C GLY A 10 3.86 19.29 -8.02
N THR A 11 4.84 19.65 -7.19
CA THR A 11 6.13 18.95 -7.12
C THR A 11 5.94 17.51 -6.66
N VAL A 12 6.49 16.54 -7.38
CA VAL A 12 6.49 15.13 -6.94
C VAL A 12 7.58 14.94 -5.90
N ILE A 13 7.20 14.55 -4.68
CA ILE A 13 8.10 14.30 -3.56
C ILE A 13 8.65 12.87 -3.65
N GLU A 14 7.77 11.91 -3.93
CA GLU A 14 8.10 10.49 -3.98
C GLU A 14 7.13 9.75 -4.90
N SER A 15 7.62 8.76 -5.63
CA SER A 15 6.83 7.94 -6.55
C SER A 15 7.03 6.47 -6.23
N TYR A 16 5.95 5.79 -5.85
CA TYR A 16 5.93 4.35 -5.70
C TYR A 16 5.50 3.71 -7.02
N HIS A 17 6.32 2.76 -7.49
CA HIS A 17 6.07 1.98 -8.68
C HIS A 17 6.05 0.51 -8.30
N LYS A 18 4.87 -0.12 -8.38
CA LYS A 18 4.69 -1.53 -7.96
C LYS A 18 5.58 -2.51 -8.73
N ASP A 19 5.89 -2.21 -10.00
CA ASP A 19 6.72 -3.07 -10.85
C ASP A 19 8.21 -2.67 -10.85
N HIS A 20 8.62 -1.76 -9.96
CA HIS A 20 10.01 -1.30 -9.89
C HIS A 20 10.87 -2.27 -9.08
N ARG A 21 11.82 -2.91 -9.77
CA ARG A 21 12.85 -3.74 -9.15
C ARG A 21 14.09 -2.90 -8.91
N GLU A 22 14.50 -2.81 -7.66
CA GLU A 22 15.72 -2.13 -7.26
C GLU A 22 16.89 -3.11 -7.26
N TYR A 23 18.06 -2.63 -7.68
CA TYR A 23 19.29 -3.42 -7.73
C TYR A 23 20.43 -2.66 -7.07
N ILE A 24 21.26 -3.37 -6.31
CA ILE A 24 22.50 -2.83 -5.74
C ILE A 24 23.72 -3.56 -6.30
N ARG A 25 24.84 -2.84 -6.41
CA ARG A 25 26.12 -3.40 -6.83
C ARG A 25 27.09 -3.49 -5.67
N ILE A 26 27.54 -4.70 -5.36
CA ILE A 26 28.54 -4.97 -4.32
C ILE A 26 29.66 -5.80 -4.96
N ALA A 27 30.90 -5.32 -4.86
CA ALA A 27 32.09 -6.01 -5.38
C ALA A 27 31.99 -6.44 -6.87
N GLY A 28 31.29 -5.64 -7.69
CA GLY A 28 31.11 -5.92 -9.13
C GLY A 28 30.01 -6.94 -9.45
N LEU A 29 29.28 -7.43 -8.45
CA LEU A 29 28.09 -8.27 -8.60
C LEU A 29 26.83 -7.45 -8.37
N GLU A 30 25.78 -7.74 -9.14
CA GLU A 30 24.48 -7.09 -9.07
C GLU A 30 23.51 -7.98 -8.28
N TYR A 31 22.83 -7.38 -7.30
CA TYR A 31 21.89 -8.05 -6.40
C TYR A 31 20.53 -7.36 -6.52
N GLU A 32 19.48 -8.14 -6.74
CA GLU A 32 18.10 -7.65 -6.66
C GLU A 32 17.74 -7.41 -5.19
N ILE A 33 17.24 -6.22 -4.89
CA ILE A 33 16.68 -5.92 -3.58
C ILE A 33 15.31 -6.60 -3.52
N TYR A 34 15.20 -7.60 -2.66
CA TYR A 34 13.93 -8.26 -2.39
C TYR A 34 12.98 -7.28 -1.69
N ASN A 35 11.88 -6.96 -2.34
CA ASN A 35 10.81 -6.15 -1.77
C ASN A 35 9.71 -7.07 -1.19
N PRO A 36 9.55 -7.16 0.13
CA PRO A 36 8.54 -8.04 0.74
C PRO A 36 7.10 -7.59 0.43
N VAL A 37 6.89 -6.38 -0.08
CA VAL A 37 5.57 -5.88 -0.49
C VAL A 37 4.99 -6.71 -1.64
N GLU A 38 5.82 -7.27 -2.53
CA GLU A 38 5.34 -8.17 -3.60
C GLU A 38 4.72 -9.45 -3.03
N ALA A 39 5.20 -9.94 -1.88
CA ALA A 39 4.63 -11.11 -1.22
C ALA A 39 3.29 -10.79 -0.54
N LEU A 40 3.13 -9.58 0.00
CA LEU A 40 1.87 -9.12 0.58
C LEU A 40 0.79 -8.90 -0.49
N ASP A 41 1.19 -8.40 -1.66
CA ASP A 41 0.30 -8.24 -2.84
C ASP A 41 -0.18 -9.59 -3.44
N ALA A 42 0.55 -10.68 -3.16
CA ALA A 42 0.19 -12.03 -3.60
C ALA A 42 -0.74 -12.75 -2.61
N ASP A 43 -0.90 -12.23 -1.39
CA ASP A 43 -1.80 -12.77 -0.40
C ASP A 43 -3.25 -12.35 -0.73
N PRO A 44 -4.17 -13.30 -0.95
CA PRO A 44 -5.54 -12.97 -1.34
C PRO A 44 -6.30 -12.20 -0.26
N GLU A 45 -6.06 -12.47 1.02
CA GLU A 45 -6.73 -11.80 2.14
C GLU A 45 -6.28 -10.34 2.24
N ILE A 46 -4.98 -10.10 2.11
CA ILE A 46 -4.42 -8.74 2.12
C ILE A 46 -4.88 -7.97 0.89
N LYS A 47 -4.93 -8.63 -0.28
CA LYS A 47 -5.42 -8.00 -1.50
C LYS A 47 -6.88 -7.55 -1.37
N GLU A 48 -7.77 -8.41 -0.87
CA GLU A 48 -9.17 -8.06 -0.63
C GLU A 48 -9.30 -6.89 0.37
N MET A 49 -8.50 -6.89 1.44
CA MET A 49 -8.49 -5.81 2.42
C MET A 49 -8.04 -4.47 1.80
N ILE A 50 -7.02 -4.49 0.93
CA ILE A 50 -6.56 -3.29 0.20
C ILE A 50 -7.67 -2.79 -0.73
N GLU A 51 -8.28 -3.67 -1.53
CA GLU A 51 -9.34 -3.29 -2.48
C GLU A 51 -10.57 -2.70 -1.75
N ALA A 52 -10.97 -3.28 -0.62
CA ALA A 52 -12.04 -2.73 0.21
C ALA A 52 -11.69 -1.33 0.76
N SER A 53 -10.46 -1.16 1.24
CA SER A 53 -9.96 0.11 1.75
C SER A 53 -9.91 1.20 0.67
N GLU A 54 -9.49 0.85 -0.55
CA GLU A 54 -9.49 1.78 -1.69
C GLU A 54 -10.89 2.27 -2.04
N GLN A 55 -11.89 1.37 -2.02
CA GLN A 55 -13.29 1.74 -2.26
C GLN A 55 -13.82 2.69 -1.20
N ASP A 56 -13.52 2.42 0.07
CA ASP A 56 -13.92 3.27 1.18
C ASP A 56 -13.32 4.69 1.06
N ILE A 57 -12.04 4.79 0.69
CA ILE A 57 -11.36 6.07 0.45
C ILE A 57 -12.01 6.82 -0.72
N GLN A 58 -12.28 6.15 -1.84
CA GLN A 58 -12.93 6.77 -3.01
C GLN A 58 -14.32 7.29 -2.69
N GLN A 59 -15.05 6.60 -1.82
CA GLN A 59 -16.39 7.01 -1.36
C GLN A 59 -16.34 8.07 -0.25
N GLY A 60 -15.14 8.45 0.22
CA GLY A 60 -14.96 9.39 1.33
C GLY A 60 -15.48 8.84 2.66
N LYS A 61 -15.53 7.52 2.81
CA LYS A 61 -15.99 6.86 4.01
C LYS A 61 -14.91 7.00 5.09
N VAL A 62 -15.25 7.71 6.16
CA VAL A 62 -14.38 7.91 7.30
C VAL A 62 -14.95 7.13 8.47
N TYR A 63 -14.15 6.21 9.01
CA TYR A 63 -14.50 5.49 10.21
C TYR A 63 -14.08 6.29 11.43
N SER A 64 -15.00 6.53 12.36
CA SER A 64 -14.61 7.01 13.68
C SER A 64 -13.95 5.89 14.48
N THR A 65 -13.16 6.26 15.50
CA THR A 65 -12.56 5.27 16.40
C THR A 65 -13.63 4.40 17.07
N ASP A 66 -14.79 4.97 17.43
CA ASP A 66 -15.90 4.23 18.02
C ASP A 66 -16.51 3.22 17.03
N ASP A 67 -16.66 3.59 15.75
CA ASP A 67 -17.18 2.68 14.73
C ASP A 67 -16.27 1.46 14.53
N LEU A 68 -14.95 1.68 14.52
CA LEU A 68 -13.96 0.59 14.42
C LEU A 68 -13.99 -0.31 15.65
N VAL A 69 -14.07 0.28 16.85
CA VAL A 69 -14.14 -0.47 18.11
C VAL A 69 -15.40 -1.34 18.16
N GLU A 70 -16.53 -0.83 17.67
CA GLU A 70 -17.78 -1.58 17.63
C GLU A 70 -17.79 -2.67 16.56
N ALA A 71 -17.17 -2.46 15.40
CA ALA A 71 -17.00 -3.50 14.37
C ALA A 71 -16.16 -4.67 14.89
N ILE A 72 -15.05 -4.38 15.58
CA ILE A 72 -14.18 -5.39 16.22
C ILE A 72 -14.97 -6.23 17.24
N LYS A 73 -15.79 -5.57 18.07
CA LYS A 73 -16.61 -6.28 19.07
C LYS A 73 -17.66 -7.19 18.47
N ARG A 74 -18.16 -6.85 17.27
CA ARG A 74 -19.18 -7.64 16.54
C ARG A 74 -18.57 -8.79 15.73
N GLY A 75 -17.26 -8.77 15.50
CA GLY A 75 -16.57 -9.74 14.64
C GLY A 75 -16.75 -9.45 13.15
N ASP A 76 -17.15 -8.24 12.79
CA ASP A 76 -17.21 -7.75 11.40
C ASP A 76 -15.84 -7.16 11.05
N TRP A 77 -14.84 -8.03 10.81
CA TRP A 77 -13.54 -7.67 10.23
C TRP A 77 -13.21 -8.65 9.11
#